data_AF-A0A453G806-F1
#
_entry.id   AF-A0A453G806-F1
#
_cell.length_a   1.000
_cell.length_b   1.000
_cell.length_c   1.000
_cell.angle_alpha   90.00
_cell.angle_beta   90.00
_cell.angle_gamma   90.00
#
_symmetry.space_group_name_H-M   'P 1'
#
loop_
_entity.id
_entity.type
_entity.pdbx_description
1 polymer ?
#
loop_
_entity_poly.entity_id
_entity_poly.type
_entity_poly.pdbx_seq_one_letter_code
_entity_poly.pdbx_strand_id
1 'polypeptide(L)'
;PDLVFEKDTIGRHFSYAFYSRKLSNGEFVDRKWLVYHKGANKVYCFCCKLFKSKLSKSMLASDGLNDWKRLSARLKDHGNSVEHLTNMNTWNEVRLRLSKNQTIDDDMQREIAKEKKHWRQVLVRIVSTVKFLQKILWLSMDQMRNCIKIIMVIFWARLK
;
A
#
# COMPACT_ATOMS: atom_id res chain seq x y z
N PRO A 1 -14.50 14.66 3.62
CA PRO A 1 -15.62 15.03 2.72
C PRO A 1 -16.79 14.06 2.90
N ASP A 2 -17.94 14.55 3.36
CA ASP A 2 -19.13 13.72 3.51
C ASP A 2 -19.58 13.25 2.13
N LEU A 3 -19.83 11.93 2.00
CA LEU A 3 -20.31 11.35 0.75
C LEU A 3 -21.74 11.82 0.52
N VAL A 4 -21.94 12.65 -0.50
CA VAL A 4 -23.28 12.99 -0.99
C VAL A 4 -23.81 11.82 -1.82
N PHE A 5 -24.87 11.18 -1.34
CA PHE A 5 -25.53 10.07 -2.02
C PHE A 5 -26.60 10.56 -2.99
N GLU A 6 -26.61 10.00 -4.20
CA GLU A 6 -27.52 10.41 -5.25
C GLU A 6 -28.91 9.83 -5.01
N LYS A 7 -29.94 10.66 -5.21
CA LYS A 7 -31.33 10.24 -5.09
C LYS A 7 -31.78 9.49 -6.34
N ASP A 8 -32.63 8.49 -6.15
CA ASP A 8 -33.37 7.83 -7.21
C ASP A 8 -34.52 8.72 -7.73
N THR A 9 -35.25 8.23 -8.73
CA THR A 9 -36.37 8.93 -9.36
C THR A 9 -37.52 9.24 -8.40
N ILE A 10 -37.57 8.60 -7.23
CA ILE A 10 -38.61 8.75 -6.20
C ILE A 10 -38.05 9.53 -5.00
N GLY A 11 -36.81 10.04 -5.09
CA GLY A 11 -36.17 10.82 -4.05
C GLY A 11 -35.50 10.02 -2.92
N ARG A 12 -35.46 8.68 -2.99
CA ARG A 12 -34.78 7.82 -2.02
C ARG A 12 -33.30 7.69 -2.37
N HIS A 13 -32.47 7.48 -1.38
CA HIS A 13 -31.03 7.35 -1.58
C HIS A 13 -30.41 6.40 -0.57
N PHE A 14 -29.17 6.01 -0.85
CA PHE A 14 -28.34 5.37 0.14
C PHE A 14 -28.01 6.34 1.28
N SER A 15 -27.85 5.84 2.50
CA SER A 15 -27.50 6.63 3.68
C SER A 15 -26.47 5.89 4.53
N TYR A 16 -25.78 6.64 5.39
CA TYR A 16 -24.81 6.06 6.31
C TYR A 16 -25.42 5.02 7.26
N ALA A 17 -26.72 5.06 7.54
CA ALA A 17 -27.40 4.09 8.40
C ALA A 17 -27.32 2.66 7.85
N PHE A 18 -27.15 2.48 6.53
CA PHE A 18 -26.98 1.16 5.93
C PHE A 18 -25.59 0.55 6.20
N TYR A 19 -24.62 1.32 6.69
CA TYR A 19 -23.33 0.76 7.11
C TYR A 19 -23.40 0.06 8.46
N SER A 20 -24.43 0.25 9.28
CA SER A 20 -24.53 -0.40 10.60
C SER A 20 -25.79 -1.24 10.75
N ARG A 21 -25.67 -2.35 11.46
CA ARG A 21 -26.76 -3.27 11.75
C ARG A 21 -27.00 -3.31 13.26
N LYS A 22 -28.25 -3.15 13.67
CA LYS A 22 -28.67 -3.45 15.04
C LYS A 22 -28.89 -4.96 15.20
N LEU A 23 -28.20 -5.56 16.16
CA LEU A 23 -28.35 -6.94 16.58
C LEU A 23 -29.55 -7.11 17.52
N SER A 24 -29.97 -8.35 17.78
CA SER A 24 -31.07 -8.65 18.70
C SER A 24 -30.76 -8.27 20.15
N ASN A 25 -29.48 -8.31 20.53
CA ASN A 25 -28.99 -7.85 21.84
C ASN A 25 -28.93 -6.31 21.97
N GLY A 26 -29.32 -5.56 20.93
CA GLY A 26 -29.34 -4.10 20.94
C GLY A 26 -28.04 -3.44 20.47
N GLU A 27 -26.95 -4.20 20.30
CA GLU A 27 -25.67 -3.67 19.83
C GLU A 27 -25.70 -3.30 18.35
N PHE A 28 -24.84 -2.36 17.96
CA PHE A 28 -24.64 -1.99 16.57
C PHE A 28 -23.32 -2.56 16.06
N VAL A 29 -23.38 -3.21 14.90
CA VAL A 29 -22.22 -3.78 14.22
C VAL A 29 -22.08 -3.17 12.84
N ASP A 30 -20.86 -2.74 12.53
CA ASP A 30 -20.51 -2.18 11.23
C ASP A 30 -20.40 -3.25 10.14
N ARG A 31 -21.07 -3.00 9.01
CA ARG A 31 -20.94 -3.73 7.75
C ARG A 31 -19.71 -3.24 7.00
N LYS A 32 -18.53 -3.59 7.52
CA LYS A 32 -17.23 -3.24 6.89
C LYS A 32 -17.11 -3.73 5.44
N TRP A 33 -17.89 -4.74 5.06
CA TRP A 33 -17.92 -5.34 3.72
C TRP A 33 -18.72 -4.56 2.66
N LEU A 34 -19.55 -3.60 3.08
CA LEU A 34 -20.44 -2.86 2.19
C LEU A 34 -19.70 -1.67 1.57
N VAL A 35 -19.84 -1.48 0.25
CA VAL A 35 -19.23 -0.36 -0.48
C VAL A 35 -20.28 0.28 -1.38
N TYR A 36 -20.36 1.61 -1.35
CA TYR A 36 -21.20 2.40 -2.26
C TYR A 36 -20.33 2.94 -3.40
N HIS A 37 -20.76 2.70 -4.64
CA HIS A 37 -20.12 3.24 -5.84
C HIS A 37 -20.94 4.41 -6.39
N LYS A 38 -20.39 5.62 -6.29
CA LYS A 38 -21.06 6.86 -6.68
C LYS A 38 -21.46 6.86 -8.16
N GLY A 39 -20.54 6.51 -9.07
CA GLY A 39 -20.81 6.60 -10.51
C GLY A 39 -21.91 5.67 -11.03
N ALA A 40 -22.25 4.60 -10.30
CA ALA A 40 -23.35 3.71 -10.67
C ALA A 40 -24.57 3.87 -9.76
N ASN A 41 -24.50 4.73 -8.74
CA ASN A 41 -25.48 4.84 -7.65
C ASN A 41 -25.93 3.47 -7.13
N LYS A 42 -24.97 2.59 -6.79
CA LYS A 42 -25.20 1.19 -6.39
C LYS A 42 -24.28 0.79 -5.25
N VAL A 43 -24.73 -0.18 -4.47
CA VAL A 43 -23.92 -0.82 -3.42
C VAL A 43 -23.48 -2.22 -3.80
N TYR A 44 -22.31 -2.59 -3.30
CA TYR A 44 -21.63 -3.85 -3.54
C TYR A 44 -21.10 -4.42 -2.23
N CYS A 45 -20.92 -5.73 -2.20
CA CYS A 45 -20.16 -6.40 -1.17
C CYS A 45 -18.76 -6.66 -1.70
N PHE A 46 -17.73 -6.01 -1.17
CA PHE A 46 -16.40 -6.07 -1.77
C PHE A 46 -15.82 -7.49 -1.72
N CYS A 47 -15.98 -8.21 -0.61
CA CYS A 47 -15.41 -9.55 -0.46
C CYS A 47 -16.09 -10.54 -1.43
N CYS A 48 -17.42 -10.46 -1.57
CA CYS A 48 -18.14 -11.30 -2.52
C CYS A 48 -17.89 -10.91 -3.98
N LYS A 49 -17.63 -9.63 -4.27
CA LYS A 49 -17.24 -9.17 -5.61
C LYS A 49 -15.85 -9.72 -6.00
N LEU A 50 -14.90 -9.73 -5.07
CA LEU A 50 -13.53 -10.21 -5.30
C LEU A 50 -13.44 -11.73 -5.40
N PHE A 51 -14.08 -12.45 -4.46
CA PHE A 51 -14.02 -13.91 -4.37
C PHE A 51 -15.29 -14.56 -4.91
N LYS A 52 -15.87 -13.96 -5.95
CA LYS A 52 -17.12 -14.43 -6.55
C LYS A 52 -16.98 -15.88 -7.03
N SER A 53 -17.84 -16.77 -6.52
CA SER A 53 -17.93 -18.13 -7.05
C SER A 53 -18.76 -18.13 -8.35
N LYS A 54 -18.52 -19.07 -9.27
CA LYS A 54 -19.33 -19.20 -10.50
C LYS A 54 -20.83 -19.42 -10.20
N LEU A 55 -21.14 -19.95 -9.02
CA LEU A 55 -22.51 -20.22 -8.56
C LEU A 55 -23.15 -19.04 -7.82
N SER A 56 -22.41 -17.97 -7.54
CA SER A 56 -22.93 -16.82 -6.80
C SER A 56 -24.11 -16.18 -7.56
N LYS A 57 -25.27 -16.14 -6.92
CA LYS A 57 -26.46 -15.46 -7.46
C LYS A 57 -26.68 -14.08 -6.83
N SER A 58 -25.81 -13.67 -5.90
CA SER A 58 -25.96 -12.40 -5.19
C SER A 58 -25.68 -11.21 -6.11
N MET A 59 -26.66 -10.32 -6.28
CA MET A 59 -26.48 -9.05 -6.99
C MET A 59 -25.38 -8.18 -6.36
N LEU A 60 -25.14 -8.29 -5.04
CA LEU A 60 -24.07 -7.56 -4.35
C LEU A 60 -22.67 -8.01 -4.79
N ALA A 61 -22.54 -9.22 -5.37
CA ALA A 61 -21.31 -9.76 -5.94
C ALA A 61 -21.18 -9.50 -7.45
N SER A 62 -22.26 -9.16 -8.15
CA SER A 62 -22.26 -8.86 -9.59
C SER A 62 -22.55 -7.39 -9.85
N ASP A 63 -23.80 -7.05 -10.13
CA ASP A 63 -24.21 -5.80 -10.78
C ASP A 63 -24.50 -4.67 -9.80
N GLY A 64 -24.56 -4.99 -8.50
CA GLY A 64 -24.84 -4.09 -7.41
C GLY A 64 -26.33 -3.91 -7.14
N LEU A 65 -26.65 -3.31 -5.99
CA LEU A 65 -28.02 -3.01 -5.58
C LEU A 65 -28.26 -1.51 -5.50
N ASN A 66 -29.41 -1.07 -6.03
CA ASN A 66 -29.93 0.29 -5.86
C ASN A 66 -31.41 0.34 -5.42
N ASP A 67 -31.99 -0.82 -5.07
CA ASP A 67 -33.33 -0.87 -4.49
C ASP A 67 -33.27 -0.47 -3.01
N TRP A 68 -33.27 0.85 -2.75
CA TRP A 68 -33.17 1.43 -1.42
C TRP A 68 -34.30 1.00 -0.48
N LYS A 69 -35.49 0.68 -1.03
CA LYS A 69 -36.65 0.24 -0.24
C LYS A 69 -36.39 -1.10 0.43
N ARG A 70 -35.79 -2.05 -0.31
CA ARG A 70 -35.56 -3.42 0.15
C ARG A 70 -34.11 -3.66 0.59
N LEU A 71 -33.27 -2.63 0.54
CA LEU A 71 -31.85 -2.75 0.79
C LEU A 71 -31.54 -3.34 2.17
N SER A 72 -32.19 -2.86 3.23
CA SER A 72 -31.92 -3.34 4.60
C SER A 72 -32.16 -4.84 4.75
N ALA A 73 -33.27 -5.36 4.21
CA ALA A 73 -33.59 -6.78 4.22
C ALA A 73 -32.57 -7.59 3.40
N ARG A 74 -32.26 -7.14 2.17
CA ARG A 74 -31.27 -7.81 1.31
C ARG A 74 -29.87 -7.85 1.92
N LEU A 75 -29.43 -6.77 2.59
CA LEU A 75 -28.16 -6.75 3.31
C LEU A 75 -28.18 -7.68 4.52
N LYS A 76 -29.33 -7.79 5.20
CA LYS A 76 -29.52 -8.70 6.33
C LYS A 76 -29.39 -10.16 5.91
N ASP A 77 -30.03 -10.54 4.81
CA ASP A 77 -30.00 -11.91 4.30
C ASP A 77 -28.62 -12.24 3.70
N HIS A 78 -28.06 -11.33 2.92
CA HIS A 78 -26.74 -11.52 2.33
C HIS A 78 -25.64 -11.67 3.39
N GLY A 79 -25.63 -10.80 4.42
CA GLY A 79 -24.64 -10.88 5.49
C GLY A 79 -24.69 -12.18 6.29
N ASN A 80 -25.82 -12.90 6.25
CA ASN A 80 -26.01 -14.19 6.90
C ASN A 80 -25.82 -15.38 5.94
N SER A 81 -25.58 -15.12 4.65
CA SER A 81 -25.43 -16.20 3.66
C SER A 81 -24.09 -16.91 3.81
N VAL A 82 -24.09 -18.23 3.60
CA VAL A 82 -22.87 -19.05 3.66
C VAL A 82 -21.83 -18.55 2.67
N GLU A 83 -22.25 -18.15 1.47
CA GLU A 83 -21.35 -17.59 0.45
C GLU A 83 -20.62 -16.33 0.97
N HIS A 84 -21.35 -15.42 1.60
CA HIS A 84 -20.75 -14.21 2.18
C HIS A 84 -19.76 -14.54 3.28
N LEU A 85 -20.13 -15.43 4.21
CA LEU A 85 -19.27 -15.83 5.32
C LEU A 85 -17.96 -16.48 4.82
N THR A 86 -18.06 -17.36 3.83
CA THR A 86 -16.89 -17.98 3.19
C THR A 86 -16.00 -16.93 2.54
N ASN A 87 -16.55 -16.04 1.72
CA ASN A 87 -15.76 -15.00 1.05
C ASN A 87 -15.16 -13.99 2.04
N MET A 88 -15.84 -13.72 3.14
CA MET A 88 -15.33 -12.88 4.22
C MET A 88 -14.16 -13.56 4.96
N ASN A 89 -14.23 -14.88 5.18
CA ASN A 89 -13.13 -15.65 5.75
C ASN A 89 -11.92 -15.66 4.81
N THR A 90 -12.12 -15.89 3.51
CA THR A 90 -11.05 -15.81 2.50
C THR A 90 -10.42 -14.42 2.47
N TRP A 91 -11.22 -13.35 2.54
CA TRP A 91 -10.70 -11.99 2.64
C TRP A 91 -9.85 -11.79 3.90
N ASN A 92 -10.32 -12.28 5.06
CA ASN A 92 -9.57 -12.16 6.31
C ASN A 92 -8.24 -12.91 6.24
N GLU A 93 -8.21 -14.11 5.66
CA GLU A 93 -6.98 -14.88 5.43
C GLU A 93 -6.00 -14.12 4.54
N VAL A 94 -6.46 -13.62 3.39
CA VAL A 94 -5.64 -12.82 2.46
C VAL A 94 -5.10 -11.57 3.14
N ARG A 95 -5.93 -10.85 3.88
CA ARG A 95 -5.51 -9.66 4.65
C ARG A 95 -4.44 -10.01 5.68
N LEU A 96 -4.59 -11.12 6.40
CA LEU A 96 -3.59 -11.58 7.37
C LEU A 96 -2.26 -11.95 6.67
N ARG A 97 -2.32 -12.67 5.54
CA ARG A 97 -1.12 -13.01 4.76
C ARG A 97 -0.40 -11.79 4.23
N LEU A 98 -1.13 -10.81 3.70
CA LEU A 98 -0.59 -9.52 3.27
C LEU A 98 0.09 -8.78 4.42
N SER A 99 -0.50 -8.78 5.62
CA SER A 99 0.09 -8.12 6.80
C SER A 99 1.39 -8.78 7.27
N LYS A 100 1.59 -10.08 6.98
CA LYS A 100 2.76 -10.86 7.37
C LYS A 100 3.79 -11.00 6.23
N ASN A 101 3.56 -10.37 5.08
CA ASN A 101 4.34 -10.58 3.84
C ASN A 101 4.43 -12.05 3.41
N GLN A 102 3.47 -12.91 3.74
CA GLN A 102 3.45 -14.33 3.39
C GLN A 102 2.62 -14.59 2.12
N THR A 103 2.87 -13.79 1.10
CA THR A 103 2.25 -13.91 -0.22
C THR A 103 3.09 -14.81 -1.14
N ILE A 104 2.55 -15.18 -2.30
CA ILE A 104 3.24 -16.05 -3.28
C ILE A 104 4.60 -15.44 -3.69
N ASP A 105 4.72 -14.11 -3.65
CA ASP A 105 5.94 -13.38 -3.95
C ASP A 105 6.89 -13.21 -2.75
N ASP A 106 6.65 -13.79 -1.57
CA ASP A 106 7.53 -13.61 -0.39
C ASP A 106 8.99 -13.99 -0.71
N ASP A 107 9.20 -15.13 -1.35
CA ASP A 107 10.55 -15.57 -1.74
C ASP A 107 11.19 -14.60 -2.75
N MET A 108 10.40 -14.08 -3.69
CA MET A 108 10.87 -13.08 -4.65
C MET A 108 11.22 -11.75 -3.96
N GLN A 109 10.38 -11.27 -3.03
CA GLN A 109 10.65 -10.07 -2.23
C GLN A 109 11.92 -10.24 -1.38
N ARG A 110 12.13 -11.44 -0.85
CA ARG A 110 13.32 -11.79 -0.05
C ARG A 110 14.59 -11.74 -0.88
N GLU A 111 14.60 -12.32 -2.08
CA GLU A 111 15.75 -12.24 -2.98
C GLU A 111 15.99 -10.80 -3.46
N ILE A 112 14.95 -10.03 -3.80
CA ILE A 112 15.09 -8.59 -4.11
C ILE A 112 15.72 -7.83 -2.93
N ALA A 113 15.29 -8.10 -1.70
CA ALA A 113 15.83 -7.45 -0.51
C ALA A 113 17.31 -7.82 -0.28
N LYS A 114 17.68 -9.07 -0.54
CA LYS A 114 19.06 -9.57 -0.43
C LYS A 114 19.96 -8.94 -1.48
N GLU A 115 19.53 -8.85 -2.74
CA GLU A 115 20.26 -8.14 -3.80
C GLU A 115 20.41 -6.65 -3.48
N LYS A 116 19.33 -5.99 -3.03
CA LYS A 116 19.40 -4.58 -2.58
C LYS A 116 20.43 -4.39 -1.47
N LYS A 117 20.49 -5.30 -0.50
CA LYS A 117 21.49 -5.26 0.59
C LYS A 117 22.90 -5.47 0.04
N HIS A 118 23.09 -6.43 -0.85
CA HIS A 118 24.38 -6.69 -1.49
C HIS A 118 24.89 -5.46 -2.27
N TRP A 119 24.07 -4.89 -3.15
CA TRP A 119 24.44 -3.72 -3.95
C TRP A 119 24.71 -2.48 -3.08
N ARG A 120 23.97 -2.28 -1.98
CA ARG A 120 24.29 -1.23 -1.00
C ARG A 120 25.68 -1.40 -0.39
N GLN A 121 26.06 -2.63 -0.03
CA GLN A 121 27.39 -2.90 0.53
C GLN A 121 28.50 -2.66 -0.50
N VAL A 122 28.27 -3.05 -1.76
CA VAL A 122 29.20 -2.77 -2.87
C VAL A 122 29.39 -1.27 -3.04
N LEU A 123 28.30 -0.49 -3.08
CA LEU A 123 28.36 0.97 -3.19
C LEU A 123 29.12 1.61 -2.03
N VAL A 124 28.90 1.17 -0.79
CA VAL A 124 29.64 1.66 0.39
C VAL A 124 31.15 1.42 0.23
N ARG A 125 31.55 0.25 -0.27
CA ARG A 125 32.97 -0.08 -0.51
C ARG A 125 33.56 0.82 -1.60
N ILE A 126 32.87 0.99 -2.73
CA ILE A 126 33.32 1.86 -3.83
C ILE A 126 33.50 3.30 -3.33
N VAL A 127 32.53 3.85 -2.61
CA VAL A 127 32.61 5.20 -2.05
C VAL A 127 33.78 5.32 -1.07
N SER A 128 34.02 4.29 -0.23
CA SER A 128 35.16 4.25 0.67
C SER A 128 36.50 4.28 -0.07
N THR A 129 36.64 3.46 -1.11
CA THR A 129 37.84 3.43 -1.96
C THR A 129 38.07 4.77 -2.65
N VAL A 130 37.03 5.39 -3.22
CA VAL A 130 37.13 6.71 -3.87
C VAL A 130 37.58 7.77 -2.86
N LYS A 131 36.99 7.81 -1.65
CA LYS A 131 37.39 8.73 -0.59
C LYS A 131 38.84 8.52 -0.14
N PHE A 132 39.28 7.26 -0.07
CA PHE A 132 40.65 6.92 0.29
C PHE A 132 41.65 7.42 -0.78
N LEU A 133 41.37 7.14 -2.06
CA LEU A 133 42.20 7.62 -3.17
C LEU A 133 42.25 9.15 -3.23
N GLN A 134 41.11 9.83 -3.02
CA GLN A 134 41.04 11.29 -2.95
C GLN A 134 41.96 11.84 -1.86
N LYS A 135 42.00 11.21 -0.68
CA LYS A 135 42.88 11.62 0.42
C LYS A 135 44.36 11.47 0.05
N ILE A 136 44.75 10.37 -0.59
CA ILE A 136 46.14 10.15 -1.04
C ILE A 136 46.54 11.21 -2.07
N LEU A 137 45.70 11.45 -3.08
CA LEU A 137 45.97 12.42 -4.13
C LEU A 137 46.12 13.84 -3.55
N TRP A 138 45.29 14.19 -2.56
CA TRP A 138 45.37 15.48 -1.89
C TRP A 138 46.68 15.65 -1.12
N LEU A 139 47.12 14.62 -0.39
CA LEU A 139 48.39 14.64 0.35
C LEU A 139 49.60 14.78 -0.60
N SER A 140 49.62 14.06 -1.72
CA SER A 140 50.72 14.17 -2.69
C SER A 140 50.76 15.53 -3.38
N MET A 141 49.60 16.09 -3.75
CA MET A 141 49.50 17.45 -4.28
C MET A 141 49.94 18.51 -3.27
N ASP A 142 49.62 18.32 -1.98
CA ASP A 142 50.02 19.25 -0.94
C ASP A 142 51.54 19.24 -0.70
N GLN A 143 52.13 18.05 -0.67
CA GLN A 143 53.59 17.89 -0.58
C GLN A 143 54.30 18.57 -1.77
N MET A 144 53.79 18.39 -3.00
CA MET A 144 54.36 19.08 -4.17
C MET A 144 54.25 20.60 -4.07
N ARG A 145 53.11 21.15 -3.62
CA ARG A 145 52.96 22.60 -3.39
C ARG A 145 53.97 23.12 -2.37
N ASN A 146 54.21 22.38 -1.29
CA ASN A 146 55.19 22.76 -0.28
C ASN A 146 56.62 22.72 -0.84
N CYS A 147 56.98 21.70 -1.62
CA CYS A 147 58.28 21.64 -2.30
C CYS A 147 58.49 22.83 -3.25
N ILE A 148 57.49 23.19 -4.06
CA ILE A 148 57.56 24.34 -4.98
C ILE A 148 57.77 25.63 -4.20
N LYS A 149 57.04 25.85 -3.10
CA LYS A 149 57.23 27.02 -2.23
C LYS A 149 58.65 27.10 -1.68
N ILE A 150 59.19 25.99 -1.18
CA ILE A 150 60.57 25.93 -0.65
C ILE A 150 61.58 26.26 -1.75
N ILE A 151 61.45 25.67 -2.94
CA ILE A 151 62.33 25.94 -4.09
C ILE A 151 62.29 27.42 -4.47
N MET A 152 61.10 28.03 -4.52
CA MET A 152 60.96 29.47 -4.82
C MET A 152 61.64 30.35 -3.77
N VAL A 153 61.52 30.01 -2.48
CA VAL A 153 62.20 30.73 -1.38
C VAL A 153 63.72 30.61 -1.51
N ILE A 154 64.24 29.41 -1.76
CA ILE A 154 65.68 29.18 -1.95
C ILE A 154 66.20 29.96 -3.16
N PHE A 155 65.47 29.94 -4.27
CA PHE A 155 65.84 30.66 -5.49
C PHE A 155 65.89 32.18 -5.26
N TRP A 156 64.90 32.74 -4.57
CA TRP A 156 64.88 34.16 -4.20
C TRP A 156 66.00 34.54 -3.23
N ALA A 157 66.30 33.67 -2.25
CA ALA A 157 67.40 33.91 -1.31
C ALA A 157 68.78 33.91 -1.99
N ARG A 158 68.94 33.19 -3.12
CA ARG A 158 70.16 33.15 -3.93
C ARG A 158 70.30 34.31 -4.92
N LEU A 159 69.21 35.00 -5.24
CA LEU A 159 69.16 36.14 -6.15
C LEU A 159 69.35 37.49 -5.44
N LYS A 160 69.26 37.51 -4.11
CA LYS A 160 69.65 38.63 -3.24
C LYS A 160 71.11 38.52 -2.85
#